data_AF-A0A3A9Z733-F1
#
_entry.id   AF-A0A3A9Z733-F1
#
_cell.length_a   1.000
_cell.length_b   1.000
_cell.length_c   1.000
_cell.angle_alpha   90.00
_cell.angle_beta   90.00
_cell.angle_gamma   90.00
#
_symmetry.space_group_name_H-M   'P 1'
#
loop_
_entity.id
_entity.type
_entity.pdbx_description
1 polymer ?
#
loop_
_entity_poly.entity_id
_entity_poly.type
_entity_poly.pdbx_seq_one_letter_code
_entity_poly.pdbx_strand_id
1 'polypeptide(L)'
;MAKGVERARKSAGLDPKPGAPLQGEKAPGPRATAKALRRSGLRYRARMAGAGLMASAVGVLSGLWNWRHPGRAFGHMRAVWARLSNRARAARAKRDAAVLGTNPPKEVPVPAEQVNDPARRRQRTKAPVGAGQAAGRVEFGKSNTPREGSMSETTGTAFTRLSDAAEVMLQAAQTFDPEYMPEFQALIDDLPTALGTVQETLRVLAEISREKLPVDPKVVEEMGEGYRVMNRVVAALEEVPVVYRRVHAADIERGENPRNGLDAERKWNV
;
A
#
# COMPACT_ATOMS: atom_id res chain seq x y z
N MET A 1 11.16 -31.36 37.14
CA MET A 1 10.88 -30.57 35.91
C MET A 1 12.01 -29.59 35.53
N ALA A 2 12.75 -28.97 36.47
CA ALA A 2 13.76 -27.94 36.14
C ALA A 2 15.00 -28.41 35.33
N LYS A 3 15.54 -29.61 35.62
CA LYS A 3 16.77 -30.13 34.96
C LYS A 3 16.60 -30.46 33.47
N GLY A 4 15.38 -30.72 33.01
CA GLY A 4 15.11 -31.01 31.59
C GLY A 4 15.19 -29.76 30.71
N VAL A 5 14.73 -28.63 31.23
CA VAL A 5 14.70 -27.34 30.53
C VAL A 5 16.12 -26.78 30.35
N GLU A 6 17.00 -26.95 31.35
CA GLU A 6 18.40 -26.52 31.24
C GLU A 6 19.19 -27.35 30.21
N ARG A 7 18.94 -28.66 30.13
CA ARG A 7 19.59 -29.51 29.12
C ARG A 7 19.13 -29.16 27.71
N ALA A 8 17.83 -28.90 27.53
CA ALA A 8 17.28 -28.47 26.24
C ALA A 8 17.84 -27.11 25.78
N ARG A 9 18.05 -26.16 26.71
CA ARG A 9 18.67 -24.86 26.41
C ARG A 9 20.15 -24.99 26.00
N LYS A 10 20.91 -25.87 26.65
CA LYS A 10 22.29 -26.17 26.29
C LYS A 10 22.42 -26.87 24.94
N SER A 11 21.53 -27.82 24.63
CA SER A 11 21.54 -28.50 23.32
C SER A 11 21.07 -27.60 22.18
N ALA A 12 20.20 -26.63 22.45
CA ALA A 12 19.72 -25.65 21.48
C ALA A 12 20.72 -24.50 21.21
N GLY A 13 21.89 -24.49 21.86
CA GLY A 13 22.91 -23.46 21.64
C GLY A 13 22.50 -22.05 22.09
N LEU A 14 21.49 -21.94 22.96
CA LEU A 14 20.93 -20.67 23.42
C LEU A 14 21.66 -20.08 24.63
N ASP A 15 22.60 -20.81 25.23
CA ASP A 15 23.47 -20.28 26.28
C ASP A 15 24.65 -19.51 25.63
N PRO A 16 24.77 -18.18 25.83
CA PRO A 16 25.93 -17.45 25.38
C PRO A 16 27.16 -17.96 26.12
N LYS A 17 28.17 -18.45 25.39
CA LYS A 17 29.49 -18.77 25.95
C LYS A 17 30.02 -17.55 26.70
N PRO A 18 30.32 -17.64 28.01
CA PRO A 18 30.93 -16.54 28.75
C PRO A 18 32.29 -16.25 28.10
N GLY A 19 32.43 -15.08 27.47
CA GLY A 19 33.68 -14.62 26.87
C GLY A 19 33.80 -14.76 25.34
N ALA A 20 32.77 -15.19 24.60
CA ALA A 20 32.78 -15.03 23.15
C ALA A 20 32.47 -13.57 22.78
N PRO A 21 33.36 -12.85 22.06
CA PRO A 21 33.04 -11.51 21.61
C PRO A 21 31.82 -11.57 20.69
N LEU A 22 30.82 -10.73 21.00
CA LEU A 22 29.69 -10.47 20.11
C LEU A 22 30.29 -10.12 18.73
N GLN A 23 29.94 -10.89 17.70
CA GLN A 23 30.25 -10.55 16.31
C GLN A 23 29.41 -9.32 15.90
N GLY A 24 29.74 -8.17 16.49
CA GLY A 24 29.42 -6.86 15.98
C GLY A 24 30.67 -6.34 15.32
N GLU A 25 30.64 -6.16 14.00
CA GLU A 25 31.64 -5.38 13.26
C GLU A 25 31.98 -4.12 14.06
N LYS A 26 33.26 -3.95 14.41
CA LYS A 26 33.76 -2.73 15.06
C LYS A 26 33.28 -1.53 14.23
N ALA A 27 32.42 -0.70 14.82
CA ALA A 27 31.94 0.51 14.18
C ALA A 27 33.15 1.34 13.72
N PRO A 28 33.23 1.75 12.44
CA PRO A 28 34.34 2.54 11.95
C PRO A 28 34.47 3.82 12.77
N GLY A 29 35.69 4.18 13.18
CA GLY A 29 35.93 5.37 14.00
C GLY A 29 35.41 6.66 13.35
N PRO A 30 35.19 7.74 14.12
CA PRO A 30 34.49 8.96 13.68
C PRO A 30 35.12 9.65 12.47
N ARG A 31 36.44 9.48 12.26
CA ARG A 31 37.14 10.01 11.09
C ARG A 31 36.87 9.18 9.82
N ALA A 32 36.70 7.87 9.95
CA ALA A 32 36.42 6.97 8.84
C ALA A 32 34.98 7.15 8.33
N THR A 33 34.02 7.32 9.24
CA THR A 33 32.62 7.65 8.90
C THR A 33 32.53 9.00 8.18
N ALA A 34 33.23 10.04 8.68
CA ALA A 34 33.28 11.34 8.02
C ALA A 34 33.86 11.27 6.60
N LYS A 35 34.94 10.49 6.38
CA LYS A 35 35.53 10.28 5.04
C LYS A 35 34.56 9.53 4.11
N ALA A 36 33.85 8.53 4.62
CA ALA A 36 32.85 7.79 3.87
C ALA A 36 31.68 8.67 3.42
N LEU A 37 31.15 9.52 4.31
CA LEU A 37 30.08 10.49 4.01
C LEU A 37 30.54 11.55 2.99
N ARG A 38 31.78 12.05 3.06
CA ARG A 38 32.32 12.97 2.05
C ARG A 38 32.40 12.33 0.66
N ARG A 39 32.88 11.09 0.58
CA ARG A 39 32.93 10.32 -0.68
C ARG A 39 31.52 10.01 -1.20
N SER A 40 30.57 9.75 -0.31
CA SER A 40 29.18 9.51 -0.65
C SER A 40 28.52 10.75 -1.27
N GLY A 41 28.83 11.94 -0.72
CA GLY A 41 28.39 13.25 -1.20
C GLY A 41 28.98 13.62 -2.56
N LEU A 42 30.27 13.38 -2.79
CA LEU A 42 30.92 13.60 -4.10
C LEU A 42 30.27 12.77 -5.20
N ARG A 43 30.04 11.47 -4.95
CA ARG A 43 29.35 10.57 -5.91
C ARG A 43 27.92 11.00 -6.20
N TYR A 44 27.23 11.55 -5.20
CA TYR A 44 25.89 12.10 -5.38
C TYR A 44 25.90 13.34 -6.28
N ARG A 45 26.85 14.27 -6.07
CA ARG A 45 26.99 15.46 -6.93
C ARG A 45 27.30 15.09 -8.38
N ALA A 46 28.18 14.12 -8.60
CA ALA A 46 28.47 13.60 -9.95
C ALA A 46 27.22 13.02 -10.63
N ARG A 47 26.40 12.25 -9.89
CA ARG A 47 25.13 11.72 -10.41
C ARG A 47 24.09 12.80 -10.68
N MET A 48 24.06 13.85 -9.88
CA MET A 48 23.18 15.01 -10.11
C MET A 48 23.61 15.80 -11.35
N ALA A 49 24.91 15.97 -11.59
CA ALA A 49 25.42 16.59 -12.81
C ALA A 49 25.03 15.76 -14.06
N GLY A 50 25.24 14.44 -14.02
CA GLY A 50 24.82 13.54 -15.09
C GLY A 50 23.29 13.55 -15.33
N ALA A 51 22.49 13.63 -14.27
CA ALA A 51 21.04 13.76 -14.38
C ALA A 51 20.61 15.08 -15.03
N GLY A 52 21.32 16.18 -14.73
CA GLY A 52 21.12 17.47 -15.38
C GLY A 52 21.38 17.41 -16.88
N LEU A 53 22.51 16.82 -17.29
CA LEU A 53 22.88 16.65 -18.70
C LEU A 53 21.86 15.81 -19.48
N MET A 54 21.36 14.72 -18.88
CA MET A 54 20.33 13.89 -19.51
C MET A 54 18.99 14.63 -19.62
N ALA A 55 18.59 15.36 -18.58
CA ALA A 55 17.37 16.15 -18.61
C ALA A 55 17.43 17.26 -19.67
N SER A 56 18.57 17.95 -19.81
CA SER A 56 18.75 18.96 -20.85
C SER A 56 18.73 18.35 -22.25
N ALA A 57 19.38 17.20 -22.47
CA ALA A 57 19.36 16.52 -23.77
C ALA A 57 17.93 16.13 -24.18
N VAL A 58 17.14 15.59 -23.24
CA VAL A 58 15.72 15.28 -23.48
C VAL A 58 14.90 16.55 -23.72
N GLY A 59 15.18 17.64 -22.99
CA GLY A 59 14.54 18.93 -23.20
C GLY A 59 14.79 19.48 -24.61
N VAL A 60 16.02 19.42 -25.11
CA VAL A 60 16.39 19.87 -26.47
C VAL A 60 15.73 19.01 -27.54
N LEU A 61 15.82 17.67 -27.42
CA LEU A 61 15.17 16.75 -28.36
C LEU A 61 13.65 16.91 -28.37
N SER A 62 13.04 17.09 -27.19
CA SER A 62 11.61 17.31 -27.09
C SER A 62 11.21 18.70 -27.59
N GLY A 63 12.05 19.72 -27.43
CA GLY A 63 11.83 21.06 -27.98
C GLY A 63 11.88 21.09 -29.51
N LEU A 64 12.79 20.31 -30.12
CA LEU A 64 12.85 20.11 -31.57
C LEU A 64 11.59 19.41 -32.09
N TRP A 65 11.10 18.39 -31.39
CA TRP A 65 9.91 17.62 -31.80
C TRP A 65 8.59 18.33 -31.50
N ASN A 66 8.50 19.07 -30.39
CA ASN A 66 7.31 19.75 -29.90
C ASN A 66 7.48 21.29 -29.92
N TRP A 67 8.07 21.86 -30.97
CA TRP A 67 8.35 23.31 -31.05
C TRP A 67 7.11 24.19 -30.86
N ARG A 68 5.92 23.74 -31.30
CA ARG A 68 4.64 24.46 -31.10
C ARG A 68 4.10 24.40 -29.65
N HIS A 69 4.69 23.58 -28.79
CA HIS A 69 4.24 23.36 -27.41
C HIS A 69 5.44 23.32 -26.42
N PRO A 70 6.07 24.47 -26.13
CA PRO A 70 7.26 24.53 -25.27
C PRO A 70 7.02 23.98 -23.85
N GLY A 71 5.78 24.05 -23.35
CA GLY A 71 5.40 23.46 -22.06
C GLY A 71 5.54 21.93 -21.98
N ARG A 72 5.38 21.21 -23.11
CA ARG A 72 5.57 19.75 -23.15
C ARG A 72 7.04 19.38 -23.05
N ALA A 73 7.92 20.08 -23.78
CA ALA A 73 9.36 19.87 -23.72
C ALA A 73 9.94 20.13 -22.32
N PHE A 74 9.48 21.21 -21.66
CA PHE A 74 9.83 21.48 -20.26
C PHE A 74 9.30 20.39 -19.31
N GLY A 75 8.09 19.88 -19.55
CA GLY A 75 7.52 18.76 -18.80
C GLY A 75 8.37 17.49 -18.87
N HIS A 76 8.85 17.12 -20.06
CA HIS A 76 9.72 15.96 -20.25
C HIS A 76 11.09 16.13 -19.56
N MET A 77 11.71 17.30 -19.70
CA MET A 77 12.94 17.65 -18.98
C MET A 77 12.76 17.50 -17.46
N ARG A 78 11.68 18.09 -16.92
CA ARG A 78 11.38 18.06 -15.48
C ARG A 78 11.11 16.64 -14.98
N ALA A 79 10.38 15.83 -15.75
CA ALA A 79 10.07 14.44 -15.39
C ALA A 79 11.34 13.57 -15.35
N VAL A 80 12.23 13.70 -16.34
CA VAL A 80 13.51 12.98 -16.37
C VAL A 80 14.41 13.41 -15.22
N TRP A 81 14.53 14.71 -14.97
CA TRP A 81 15.27 15.23 -13.83
C TRP A 81 14.72 14.73 -12.49
N ALA A 82 13.39 14.76 -12.28
CA ALA A 82 12.76 14.28 -11.07
C ALA A 82 13.05 12.78 -10.83
N ARG A 83 12.92 11.94 -11.86
CA ARG A 83 13.20 10.49 -11.78
C ARG A 83 14.66 10.21 -11.42
N LEU A 84 15.60 10.83 -12.14
CA LEU A 84 17.03 10.60 -11.93
C LEU A 84 17.53 11.19 -10.60
N SER A 85 17.05 12.38 -10.23
CA SER A 85 17.39 13.02 -8.96
C SER A 85 16.84 12.24 -7.76
N ASN A 86 15.60 11.74 -7.83
CA ASN A 86 15.02 10.89 -6.79
C ASN A 86 15.79 9.57 -6.63
N ARG A 87 16.18 8.93 -7.75
CA ARG A 87 17.02 7.72 -7.71
C ARG A 87 18.40 8.00 -7.11
N ALA A 88 19.01 9.14 -7.43
CA ALA A 88 20.28 9.56 -6.86
C ALA A 88 20.19 9.84 -5.35
N ARG A 89 19.11 10.49 -4.89
CA ARG A 89 18.81 10.71 -3.46
C ARG A 89 18.62 9.38 -2.72
N ALA A 90 17.79 8.47 -3.23
CA ALA A 90 17.56 7.17 -2.62
C ALA A 90 18.86 6.34 -2.52
N ALA A 91 19.68 6.35 -3.58
CA ALA A 91 20.97 5.67 -3.58
C ALA A 91 21.98 6.29 -2.60
N ARG A 92 21.88 7.59 -2.30
CA ARG A 92 22.67 8.24 -1.25
C ARG A 92 22.17 7.86 0.13
N ALA A 93 20.87 7.95 0.37
CA ALA A 93 20.25 7.59 1.64
C ALA A 93 20.62 6.16 2.06
N LYS A 94 20.55 5.18 1.14
CA LYS A 94 20.98 3.80 1.41
C LYS A 94 22.45 3.67 1.82
N ARG A 95 23.36 4.44 1.20
CA ARG A 95 24.79 4.42 1.53
C ARG A 95 25.08 5.12 2.85
N ASP A 96 24.44 6.25 3.09
CA ASP A 96 24.62 7.02 4.31
C ASP A 96 24.03 6.24 5.51
N ALA A 97 22.89 5.56 5.33
CA ALA A 97 22.33 4.65 6.33
C ALA A 97 23.25 3.46 6.65
N ALA A 98 23.91 2.87 5.64
CA ALA A 98 24.89 1.82 5.84
C ALA A 98 26.14 2.30 6.58
N VAL A 99 26.60 3.54 6.34
CA VAL A 99 27.74 4.13 7.06
C VAL A 99 27.39 4.49 8.51
N LEU A 100 26.15 4.92 8.75
CA LEU A 100 25.67 5.31 10.08
C LEU A 100 25.15 4.13 10.91
N GLY A 101 25.08 2.92 10.34
CA GLY A 101 24.48 1.76 10.99
C GLY A 101 22.97 1.88 11.20
N THR A 102 22.32 2.91 10.64
CA THR A 102 20.88 3.16 10.75
C THR A 102 20.10 2.45 9.63
N ASN A 103 20.58 1.29 9.17
CA ASN A 103 19.84 0.52 8.19
C ASN A 103 18.51 0.10 8.82
N PRO A 104 17.35 0.41 8.20
CA PRO A 104 16.10 -0.22 8.62
C PRO A 104 16.29 -1.74 8.53
N PRO A 105 15.79 -2.52 9.50
CA PRO A 105 15.98 -3.96 9.52
C PRO A 105 15.56 -4.52 8.17
N LYS A 106 16.53 -5.12 7.47
CA LYS A 106 16.23 -5.94 6.30
C LYS A 106 15.47 -7.12 6.89
N GLU A 107 14.16 -7.18 6.68
CA GLU A 107 13.37 -8.38 6.91
C GLU A 107 13.95 -9.47 6.00
N VAL A 108 14.95 -10.17 6.53
CA VAL A 108 15.37 -11.46 6.02
C VAL A 108 14.20 -12.37 6.36
N PRO A 109 13.62 -13.09 5.39
CA PRO A 109 12.64 -14.12 5.69
C PRO A 109 13.36 -15.17 6.53
N VAL A 110 13.18 -15.11 7.85
CA VAL A 110 13.57 -16.19 8.74
C VAL A 110 12.56 -17.31 8.44
N PRO A 111 13.00 -18.52 8.05
CA PRO A 111 12.08 -19.65 7.93
C PRO A 111 11.36 -19.78 9.28
N ALA A 112 10.03 -19.80 9.24
CA ALA A 112 9.19 -19.72 10.41
C ALA A 112 9.37 -20.97 11.30
N GLU A 113 10.32 -20.91 12.22
CA GLU A 113 10.35 -21.82 13.37
C GLU A 113 9.51 -21.18 14.47
N GLN A 114 8.22 -21.54 14.47
CA GLN A 114 7.25 -21.08 15.45
C GLN A 114 7.62 -21.62 16.84
N VAL A 115 8.24 -20.79 17.66
CA VAL A 115 8.29 -21.01 19.12
C VAL A 115 7.08 -20.29 19.73
N ASN A 116 6.10 -21.07 20.18
CA ASN A 116 4.92 -20.58 20.90
C ASN A 116 5.33 -20.21 22.33
N ASP A 117 5.50 -18.92 22.61
CA ASP A 117 5.77 -18.39 23.94
C ASP A 117 4.52 -17.66 24.47
N PRO A 118 3.77 -18.24 25.43
CA PRO A 118 2.46 -17.73 25.86
C PRO A 118 2.53 -16.41 26.64
N ALA A 119 3.72 -15.90 26.99
CA ALA A 119 3.89 -14.66 27.75
C ALA A 119 4.13 -13.40 26.87
N ARG A 120 4.13 -13.52 25.53
CA ARG A 120 4.51 -12.40 24.64
C ARG A 120 3.40 -11.36 24.48
N ARG A 121 3.52 -10.23 25.17
CA ARG A 121 2.67 -9.03 24.97
C ARG A 121 2.91 -8.43 23.58
N ARG A 122 1.90 -8.52 22.68
CA ARG A 122 1.95 -7.97 21.31
C ARG A 122 2.09 -6.43 21.33
N GLN A 123 3.24 -5.89 20.93
CA GLN A 123 3.39 -4.47 20.61
C GLN A 123 3.05 -4.24 19.13
N ARG A 124 1.99 -3.47 18.85
CA ARG A 124 1.67 -2.98 17.50
C ARG A 124 2.40 -1.65 17.28
N THR A 125 3.51 -1.65 16.56
CA THR A 125 4.11 -0.42 16.02
C THR A 125 3.42 -0.04 14.72
N LYS A 126 2.75 1.12 14.70
CA LYS A 126 2.21 1.74 13.47
C LYS A 126 3.37 2.19 12.58
N ALA A 127 3.32 1.84 11.30
CA ALA A 127 4.29 2.29 10.31
C ALA A 127 4.14 3.82 10.07
N PRO A 128 5.25 4.57 9.85
CA PRO A 128 5.17 5.99 9.54
C PRO A 128 4.57 6.20 8.14
N VAL A 129 3.53 7.05 8.08
CA VAL A 129 2.90 7.51 6.85
C VAL A 129 3.92 8.33 6.06
N GLY A 130 4.39 7.78 4.93
CA GLY A 130 5.30 8.47 4.03
C GLY A 130 4.62 9.71 3.42
N ALA A 131 5.26 10.87 3.56
CA ALA A 131 4.84 12.13 2.96
C ALA A 131 4.63 11.97 1.44
N GLY A 132 3.37 12.08 1.01
CA GLY A 132 2.96 12.01 -0.38
C GLY A 132 3.55 13.18 -1.18
N GLN A 133 4.27 12.86 -2.25
CA GLN A 133 4.72 13.83 -3.24
C GLN A 133 3.51 14.35 -4.02
N ALA A 134 3.41 15.66 -4.20
CA ALA A 134 2.40 16.32 -5.03
C ALA A 134 2.39 15.71 -6.44
N ALA A 135 1.28 15.05 -6.78
CA ALA A 135 1.06 14.42 -8.07
C ALA A 135 0.66 15.49 -9.09
N GLY A 136 1.31 15.51 -10.25
CA GLY A 136 0.93 16.41 -11.33
C GLY A 136 -0.42 16.03 -11.92
N ARG A 137 -1.18 17.05 -12.37
CA ARG A 137 -2.47 16.97 -13.05
C ARG A 137 -2.56 15.79 -14.02
N VAL A 138 -3.43 14.83 -13.70
CA VAL A 138 -3.76 13.67 -14.53
C VAL A 138 -5.11 13.95 -15.21
N GLU A 139 -5.16 13.80 -16.53
CA GLU A 139 -6.43 13.77 -17.26
C GLU A 139 -7.06 12.39 -17.07
N PHE A 140 -8.31 12.36 -16.61
CA PHE A 140 -9.08 11.13 -16.44
C PHE A 140 -9.35 10.53 -17.82
N GLY A 141 -8.72 9.40 -18.12
CA GLY A 141 -8.93 8.66 -19.36
C GLY A 141 -10.33 8.05 -19.40
N LYS A 142 -10.93 8.04 -20.58
CA LYS A 142 -12.22 7.38 -20.86
C LYS A 142 -12.09 5.87 -20.63
N SER A 143 -12.87 5.31 -19.70
CA SER A 143 -13.03 3.87 -19.57
C SER A 143 -14.13 3.37 -20.51
N ASN A 144 -13.77 2.42 -21.38
CA ASN A 144 -14.72 1.57 -22.08
C ASN A 144 -15.20 0.49 -21.08
N THR A 145 -16.37 0.67 -20.49
CA THR A 145 -17.13 -0.40 -19.84
C THR A 145 -18.52 -0.46 -20.49
N PRO A 146 -18.98 -1.63 -20.97
CA PRO A 146 -20.33 -1.76 -21.52
C PRO A 146 -21.36 -1.48 -20.43
N ARG A 147 -22.27 -0.53 -20.70
CA ARG A 147 -23.44 -0.26 -19.85
C ARG A 147 -24.53 -1.28 -20.18
N GLU A 148 -24.69 -2.29 -19.34
CA GLU A 148 -25.98 -2.96 -19.17
C GLU A 148 -26.19 -3.25 -17.68
N GLY A 149 -27.29 -2.73 -17.15
CA GLY A 149 -27.64 -2.78 -15.74
C GLY A 149 -28.81 -1.85 -15.48
N SER A 150 -30.01 -2.36 -15.76
CA SER A 150 -31.30 -1.73 -15.46
C SER A 150 -31.32 -1.27 -13.99
N MET A 151 -31.26 0.03 -13.75
CA MET A 151 -31.48 0.59 -12.42
C MET A 151 -32.98 0.72 -12.20
N SER A 152 -33.48 -0.04 -11.23
CA SER A 152 -34.82 0.05 -10.69
C SER A 152 -35.05 1.47 -10.12
N GLU A 153 -36.11 2.14 -10.58
CA GLU A 153 -36.57 3.44 -10.09
C GLU A 153 -37.02 3.34 -8.63
N THR A 154 -36.08 3.35 -7.68
CA THR A 154 -36.40 3.56 -6.27
C THR A 154 -36.21 5.05 -5.97
N THR A 155 -37.34 5.71 -5.76
CA THR A 155 -37.56 7.04 -5.15
C THR A 155 -36.28 7.82 -4.83
N GLY A 156 -35.94 8.77 -5.71
CA GLY A 156 -34.74 9.60 -5.60
C GLY A 156 -34.69 10.38 -4.29
N THR A 157 -33.87 9.89 -3.35
CA THR A 157 -33.31 10.74 -2.32
C THR A 157 -32.44 11.78 -3.03
N ALA A 158 -32.70 13.05 -2.79
CA ALA A 158 -31.87 14.11 -3.36
C ALA A 158 -30.43 13.87 -2.91
N PHE A 159 -29.52 13.57 -3.85
CA PHE A 159 -28.09 13.35 -3.63
C PHE A 159 -27.43 14.68 -3.18
N THR A 160 -27.74 15.07 -1.96
CA THR A 160 -27.33 16.34 -1.34
C THR A 160 -26.26 16.10 -0.29
N ARG A 161 -26.21 14.88 0.28
CA ARG A 161 -25.24 14.48 1.31
C ARG A 161 -24.80 13.02 1.07
N LEU A 162 -23.50 12.82 0.83
CA LEU A 162 -22.93 11.46 0.72
C LEU A 162 -22.99 10.69 2.06
N SER A 163 -23.03 11.43 3.18
CA SER A 163 -23.14 10.86 4.52
C SER A 163 -24.38 9.99 4.68
N ASP A 164 -25.51 10.38 4.09
CA ASP A 164 -26.79 9.71 4.33
C ASP A 164 -26.76 8.29 3.73
N ALA A 165 -26.17 8.12 2.54
CA ALA A 165 -25.94 6.80 1.96
C ALA A 165 -24.93 5.98 2.76
N ALA A 166 -23.88 6.62 3.29
CA ALA A 166 -22.89 5.96 4.13
C ALA A 166 -23.47 5.55 5.51
N GLU A 167 -24.41 6.32 6.05
CA GLU A 167 -25.14 6.02 7.28
C GLU A 167 -26.05 4.80 7.11
N VAL A 168 -26.75 4.69 5.97
CA VAL A 168 -27.53 3.48 5.65
C VAL A 168 -26.63 2.26 5.58
N MET A 169 -25.46 2.37 4.92
CA MET A 169 -24.48 1.28 4.86
C MET A 169 -23.93 0.93 6.25
N LEU A 170 -23.66 1.92 7.09
CA LEU A 170 -23.19 1.72 8.46
C LEU A 170 -24.25 1.04 9.34
N GLN A 171 -25.51 1.48 9.24
CA GLN A 171 -26.61 0.89 9.98
C GLN A 171 -26.82 -0.57 9.57
N ALA A 172 -26.80 -0.87 8.27
CA ALA A 172 -26.88 -2.23 7.77
C ALA A 172 -25.74 -3.11 8.32
N ALA A 173 -24.51 -2.58 8.40
CA ALA A 173 -23.38 -3.29 8.98
C ALA A 173 -23.51 -3.50 10.50
N GLN A 174 -24.11 -2.57 11.24
CA GLN A 174 -24.33 -2.69 12.70
C GLN A 174 -25.36 -3.76 13.06
N THR A 175 -26.34 -3.98 12.18
CA THR A 175 -27.39 -4.99 12.34
C THR A 175 -27.12 -6.26 11.53
N PHE A 176 -25.94 -6.38 10.94
CA PHE A 176 -25.59 -7.54 10.13
C PHE A 176 -25.37 -8.77 11.01
N ASP A 177 -26.27 -9.73 10.90
CA ASP A 177 -26.26 -11.00 11.61
C ASP A 177 -26.56 -12.11 10.58
N PRO A 178 -25.54 -12.66 9.90
CA PRO A 178 -25.75 -13.63 8.82
C PRO A 178 -26.19 -14.98 9.40
N GLU A 179 -27.18 -15.61 8.79
CA GLU A 179 -27.63 -16.95 9.21
C GLU A 179 -26.56 -18.00 8.88
N TYR A 180 -25.82 -17.79 7.78
CA TYR A 180 -24.76 -18.68 7.32
C TYR A 180 -23.49 -17.92 6.92
N MET A 181 -22.32 -18.50 7.22
CA MET A 181 -21.01 -17.91 6.86
C MET A 181 -20.80 -17.62 5.36
N PRO A 182 -21.40 -18.33 4.38
CA PRO A 182 -21.32 -17.95 2.97
C PRO A 182 -21.92 -16.57 2.66
N GLU A 183 -22.90 -16.09 3.43
CA GLU A 183 -23.44 -14.73 3.27
C GLU A 183 -22.39 -13.67 3.61
N PHE A 184 -21.63 -13.91 4.69
CA PHE A 184 -20.49 -13.07 5.04
C PHE A 184 -19.36 -13.18 4.01
N GLN A 185 -19.11 -14.37 3.47
CA GLN A 185 -18.14 -14.54 2.38
C GLN A 185 -18.52 -13.70 1.15
N ALA A 186 -19.80 -13.71 0.75
CA ALA A 186 -20.28 -12.88 -0.36
C ALA A 186 -20.07 -11.39 -0.09
N LEU A 187 -20.32 -10.94 1.14
CA LEU A 187 -20.03 -9.55 1.55
C LEU A 187 -18.54 -9.22 1.44
N ILE A 188 -17.67 -10.12 1.91
CA ILE A 188 -16.21 -9.96 1.82
C ILE A 188 -15.74 -9.90 0.36
N ASP A 189 -16.25 -10.78 -0.49
CA ASP A 189 -15.94 -10.84 -1.91
C ASP A 189 -16.38 -9.54 -2.64
N ASP A 190 -17.48 -8.91 -2.19
CA ASP A 190 -18.01 -7.68 -2.78
C ASP A 190 -17.30 -6.39 -2.31
N LEU A 191 -16.57 -6.41 -1.18
CA LEU A 191 -15.93 -5.22 -0.61
C LEU A 191 -15.11 -4.37 -1.62
N PRO A 192 -14.25 -4.95 -2.49
CA PRO A 192 -13.51 -4.17 -3.47
C PRO A 192 -14.43 -3.47 -4.48
N THR A 193 -15.49 -4.15 -4.93
CA THR A 193 -16.48 -3.62 -5.87
C THR A 193 -17.30 -2.49 -5.24
N ALA A 194 -17.76 -2.68 -4.01
CA ALA A 194 -18.51 -1.67 -3.27
C ALA A 194 -17.69 -0.38 -3.07
N LEU A 195 -16.43 -0.49 -2.61
CA LEU A 195 -15.58 0.69 -2.44
C LEU A 195 -15.10 1.28 -3.77
N GLY A 196 -14.97 0.47 -4.82
CA GLY A 196 -14.76 0.93 -6.19
C GLY A 196 -15.91 1.82 -6.68
N THR A 197 -17.15 1.48 -6.35
CA THR A 197 -18.34 2.30 -6.66
C THR A 197 -18.33 3.63 -5.90
N VAL A 198 -17.94 3.62 -4.62
CA VAL A 198 -17.76 4.85 -3.84
C VAL A 198 -16.66 5.73 -4.43
N GLN A 199 -15.53 5.13 -4.80
CA GLN A 199 -14.45 5.83 -5.47
C GLN A 199 -14.93 6.46 -6.78
N GLU A 200 -15.68 5.72 -7.59
CA GLU A 200 -16.19 6.19 -8.87
C GLU A 200 -17.14 7.39 -8.73
N THR A 201 -17.89 7.43 -7.63
CA THR A 201 -18.71 8.60 -7.27
C THR A 201 -17.86 9.88 -7.17
N LEU A 202 -16.65 9.80 -6.61
CA LEU A 202 -15.73 10.96 -6.56
C LEU A 202 -15.26 11.41 -7.95
N ARG A 203 -15.02 10.46 -8.87
CA ARG A 203 -14.67 10.79 -10.26
C ARG A 203 -15.80 11.55 -10.93
N VAL A 204 -17.03 11.02 -10.85
CA VAL A 204 -18.22 11.61 -11.45
C VAL A 204 -18.48 13.01 -10.88
N LEU A 205 -18.36 13.20 -9.56
CA LEU A 205 -18.53 14.51 -8.95
C LEU A 205 -17.45 15.52 -9.37
N ALA A 206 -16.20 15.07 -9.53
CA ALA A 206 -15.13 15.94 -10.03
C ALA A 206 -15.38 16.36 -11.49
N GLU A 207 -15.88 15.44 -12.33
CA GLU A 207 -16.25 15.72 -13.72
C GLU A 207 -17.41 16.71 -13.82
N ILE A 208 -18.49 16.47 -13.08
CA ILE A 208 -19.64 17.39 -13.02
C ILE A 208 -19.21 18.77 -12.51
N SER A 209 -18.36 18.81 -11.46
CA SER A 209 -17.85 20.06 -10.89
C SER A 209 -17.02 20.86 -11.89
N ARG A 210 -16.29 20.18 -12.77
CA ARG A 210 -15.47 20.82 -13.81
C ARG A 210 -16.30 21.32 -14.99
N GLU A 211 -17.30 20.55 -15.41
CA GLU A 211 -18.03 20.79 -16.66
C GLU A 211 -19.27 21.67 -16.48
N LYS A 212 -19.97 21.51 -15.37
CA LYS A 212 -21.34 22.03 -15.21
C LYS A 212 -21.49 23.03 -14.08
N LEU A 213 -20.53 23.11 -13.15
CA LEU A 213 -20.64 23.93 -11.94
C LEU A 213 -19.54 25.00 -11.91
N PRO A 214 -19.80 26.17 -11.31
CA PRO A 214 -18.81 27.23 -11.14
C PRO A 214 -17.88 26.93 -9.94
N VAL A 215 -17.29 25.74 -9.89
CA VAL A 215 -16.39 25.31 -8.81
C VAL A 215 -14.95 25.69 -9.14
N ASP A 216 -14.20 26.14 -8.12
CA ASP A 216 -12.78 26.47 -8.29
C ASP A 216 -11.98 25.23 -8.76
N PRO A 217 -11.13 25.35 -9.80
CA PRO A 217 -10.35 24.22 -10.31
C PRO A 217 -9.50 23.49 -9.26
N LYS A 218 -9.06 24.19 -8.21
CA LYS A 218 -8.30 23.61 -7.11
C LYS A 218 -9.14 22.64 -6.29
N VAL A 219 -10.44 22.91 -6.10
CA VAL A 219 -11.34 21.99 -5.38
C VAL A 219 -11.50 20.70 -6.19
N VAL A 220 -11.64 20.81 -7.52
CA VAL A 220 -11.70 19.64 -8.41
C VAL A 220 -10.39 18.84 -8.39
N GLU A 221 -9.25 19.52 -8.28
CA GLU A 221 -7.94 18.85 -8.13
C GLU A 221 -7.86 18.04 -6.83
N GLU A 222 -8.29 18.61 -5.70
CA GLU A 222 -8.34 17.90 -4.40
C GLU A 222 -9.30 16.70 -4.43
N MET A 223 -10.45 16.82 -5.10
CA MET A 223 -11.35 15.68 -5.31
C MET A 223 -10.67 14.56 -6.12
N GLY A 224 -9.86 14.95 -7.13
CA GLY A 224 -9.04 14.03 -7.89
C GLY A 224 -7.94 13.35 -7.07
N GLU A 225 -7.35 14.04 -6.09
CA GLU A 225 -6.45 13.40 -5.12
C GLU A 225 -7.19 12.37 -4.26
N GLY A 226 -8.39 12.70 -3.78
CA GLY A 226 -9.26 11.77 -3.05
C GLY A 226 -9.53 10.49 -3.84
N TYR A 227 -9.88 10.61 -5.12
CA TYR A 227 -10.04 9.46 -6.03
C TYR A 227 -8.77 8.59 -6.12
N ARG A 228 -7.58 9.21 -6.24
CA ARG A 228 -6.31 8.48 -6.32
C ARG A 228 -5.91 7.81 -5.00
N VAL A 229 -6.25 8.41 -3.86
CA VAL A 229 -6.09 7.78 -2.55
C VAL A 229 -6.99 6.55 -2.47
N MET A 230 -8.22 6.64 -2.97
CA MET A 230 -9.17 5.53 -2.95
C MET A 230 -8.73 4.32 -3.78
N ASN A 231 -8.06 4.52 -4.91
CA ASN A 231 -7.43 3.41 -5.66
C ASN A 231 -6.54 2.54 -4.76
N ARG A 232 -5.79 3.15 -3.83
CA ARG A 232 -4.90 2.39 -2.93
C ARG A 232 -5.68 1.62 -1.86
N VAL A 233 -6.86 2.11 -1.47
CA VAL A 233 -7.73 1.42 -0.52
C VAL A 233 -8.42 0.24 -1.19
N VAL A 234 -8.98 0.44 -2.40
CA VAL A 234 -9.58 -0.65 -3.18
C VAL A 234 -8.55 -1.75 -3.44
N ALA A 235 -7.34 -1.40 -3.89
CA ALA A 235 -6.27 -2.37 -4.11
C ALA A 235 -5.84 -3.10 -2.82
N ALA A 236 -5.94 -2.46 -1.65
CA ALA A 236 -5.66 -3.13 -0.38
C ALA A 236 -6.79 -4.10 0.03
N LEU A 237 -8.04 -3.81 -0.38
CA LEU A 237 -9.19 -4.67 -0.11
C LEU A 237 -9.26 -5.89 -1.04
N GLU A 238 -8.68 -5.84 -2.23
CA GLU A 238 -8.59 -7.00 -3.14
C GLU A 238 -7.91 -8.23 -2.51
N GLU A 239 -7.03 -8.02 -1.52
CA GLU A 239 -6.36 -9.12 -0.79
C GLU A 239 -7.28 -9.76 0.27
N VAL A 240 -8.33 -9.07 0.73
CA VAL A 240 -9.20 -9.56 1.81
C VAL A 240 -9.93 -10.84 1.41
N PRO A 241 -10.60 -10.93 0.24
CA PRO A 241 -11.19 -12.18 -0.26
C PRO A 241 -10.19 -13.34 -0.36
N VAL A 242 -8.98 -13.05 -0.86
CA VAL A 242 -7.91 -14.05 -1.02
C VAL A 242 -7.50 -14.63 0.33
N VAL A 243 -7.29 -13.76 1.32
CA VAL A 243 -6.95 -14.18 2.68
C VAL A 243 -8.10 -14.96 3.32
N TYR A 244 -9.34 -14.49 3.17
CA TYR A 244 -10.53 -15.17 3.71
C TYR A 244 -10.65 -16.58 3.17
N ARG A 245 -10.61 -16.75 1.84
CA ARG A 245 -10.70 -18.07 1.18
C ARG A 245 -9.56 -19.00 1.58
N ARG A 246 -8.35 -18.48 1.75
CA ARG A 246 -7.20 -19.27 2.20
C ARG A 246 -7.34 -19.75 3.63
N VAL A 247 -7.79 -18.88 4.54
CA VAL A 247 -7.90 -19.19 5.98
C VAL A 247 -9.10 -20.12 6.24
N HIS A 248 -10.19 -19.93 5.50
CA HIS A 248 -11.43 -20.69 5.66
C HIS A 248 -11.61 -21.81 4.63
N ALA A 249 -10.56 -22.20 3.91
CA ALA A 249 -10.65 -23.19 2.82
C ALA A 249 -11.39 -24.48 3.23
N ALA A 250 -11.12 -25.00 4.44
CA ALA A 250 -11.76 -26.20 4.95
C ALA A 250 -13.23 -25.99 5.38
N ASP A 251 -13.62 -24.77 5.76
CA ASP A 251 -15.01 -24.42 6.08
C ASP A 251 -15.81 -24.22 4.79
N ILE A 252 -15.20 -23.54 3.81
CA ILE A 252 -15.77 -23.30 2.49
C ILE A 252 -16.00 -24.63 1.75
N GLU A 253 -15.02 -25.53 1.75
CA GLU A 253 -15.15 -26.85 1.13
C GLU A 253 -16.29 -27.66 1.75
N ARG A 254 -16.48 -27.57 3.07
CA ARG A 254 -17.62 -28.21 3.76
C ARG A 254 -18.96 -27.57 3.40
N GLY A 255 -19.00 -26.25 3.23
CA GLY A 255 -20.20 -25.52 2.82
C GLY A 255 -20.59 -25.76 1.36
N GLU A 256 -19.62 -25.82 0.46
CA GLU A 256 -19.82 -26.03 -0.98
C GLU A 256 -20.03 -27.51 -1.33
N ASN A 257 -19.44 -28.44 -0.57
CA ASN A 257 -19.57 -29.89 -0.78
C ASN A 257 -19.86 -30.62 0.54
N PRO A 258 -21.09 -30.47 1.10
CA PRO A 258 -21.44 -31.09 2.37
C PRO A 258 -21.53 -32.61 2.24
N ARG A 259 -20.91 -33.35 3.18
CA ARG A 259 -20.75 -34.82 3.06
C ARG A 259 -22.07 -35.58 2.91
N ASN A 260 -23.13 -35.10 3.56
CA ASN A 260 -24.48 -35.69 3.53
C ASN A 260 -25.56 -34.60 3.52
N GLY A 261 -25.27 -33.43 2.93
CA GLY A 261 -26.15 -32.25 2.96
C GLY A 261 -25.96 -31.36 4.20
N LEU A 262 -26.46 -30.12 4.11
CA LEU A 262 -26.27 -29.06 5.12
C LEU A 262 -26.77 -29.46 6.52
N ASP A 263 -27.89 -30.15 6.62
CA ASP A 263 -28.48 -30.58 7.90
C ASP A 263 -27.67 -31.69 8.59
N ALA A 264 -26.90 -32.47 7.83
CA ALA A 264 -26.01 -33.47 8.39
C ALA A 264 -24.75 -32.84 8.98
N GLU A 265 -24.16 -31.84 8.31
CA GLU A 265 -23.01 -31.08 8.83
C GLU A 265 -23.37 -30.29 10.10
N ARG A 266 -24.59 -29.74 10.22
CA ARG A 266 -25.09 -29.08 11.46
C ARG A 266 -25.08 -29.98 12.70
N LYS A 267 -25.14 -31.31 12.55
CA LYS A 267 -25.07 -32.27 13.67
C LYS A 267 -23.64 -32.58 14.11
N TRP A 268 -22.66 -32.33 13.24
CA TRP A 268 -21.23 -32.44 13.53
C TRP A 268 -20.69 -31.08 13.99
N ASN A 269 -21.33 -30.51 15.03
CA ASN A 269 -20.92 -29.33 15.79
C ASN A 269 -19.78 -28.49 15.19
N VAL A 270 -20.16 -27.44 14.46
CA VAL A 270 -19.36 -26.23 14.30
C VAL A 270 -20.13 -25.10 14.96
#